data_AF-A0AAW0KW87-F1
#
_entry.id   AF-A0AAW0KW87-F1
#
_cell.length_a   1.000
_cell.length_b   1.000
_cell.length_c   1.000
_cell.angle_alpha   90.00
_cell.angle_beta   90.00
_cell.angle_gamma   90.00
#
_symmetry.space_group_name_H-M   'P 1'
#
loop_
_entity.id
_entity.type
_entity.pdbx_description
1 polymer ?
#
loop_
_entity_poly.entity_id
_entity_poly.type
_entity_poly.pdbx_seq_one_letter_code
_entity_poly.pdbx_strand_id
1 'polypeptide(L)' 'MKIPTRIAFSVLFCFIILSKSNFLAEAQNTRISVNVGVILDFDTWTAKMGLSCINMALADFYASNSHYKTRLLLSS' A
#
# COMPACT_ATOMS: atom_id res chain seq x y z
N MET A 1 -7.39 -14.86 51.65
CA MET A 1 -7.52 -13.45 51.25
C MET A 1 -8.56 -13.38 50.12
N LYS A 2 -9.76 -12.84 50.38
CA LYS A 2 -10.85 -12.80 49.40
C LYS A 2 -10.63 -11.59 48.49
N ILE A 3 -10.30 -11.85 47.22
CA ILE A 3 -10.23 -10.78 46.22
C ILE A 3 -11.65 -10.21 46.05
N PRO A 4 -11.84 -8.88 46.15
CA PRO A 4 -13.14 -8.27 45.94
C PRO A 4 -13.63 -8.61 44.53
N THR A 5 -14.82 -9.16 44.41
CA THR A 5 -15.45 -9.55 43.12
C THR A 5 -15.48 -8.39 42.12
N ARG A 6 -15.56 -7.15 42.60
CA ARG A 6 -15.48 -5.92 41.80
C ARG A 6 -14.13 -5.73 41.10
N ILE A 7 -13.03 -6.07 41.76
CA ILE A 7 -11.68 -5.95 41.20
C ILE A 7 -11.47 -7.03 40.13
N ALA A 8 -11.91 -8.26 40.40
CA ALA A 8 -11.87 -9.34 39.43
C ALA A 8 -12.64 -8.99 38.15
N PHE A 9 -13.82 -8.38 38.28
CA PHE A 9 -14.62 -7.91 37.13
C PHE A 9 -13.92 -6.80 36.34
N SER A 10 -13.34 -5.82 37.03
CA SER A 10 -12.60 -4.73 36.39
C SER A 10 -11.39 -5.24 35.61
N VAL A 11 -10.64 -6.20 36.18
CA VAL A 11 -9.47 -6.79 35.54
C VAL A 11 -9.90 -7.60 34.31
N LEU A 12 -10.95 -8.42 34.42
CA LEU A 12 -11.51 -9.18 33.30
C LEU A 12 -11.96 -8.27 32.16
N PHE A 13 -12.63 -7.16 32.47
CA PHE A 13 -13.04 -6.17 31.49
C PHE A 13 -11.84 -5.51 30.79
N CYS A 14 -10.80 -5.12 31.53
CA CYS A 14 -9.56 -4.60 30.95
C CYS A 14 -8.89 -5.64 30.02
N PHE A 15 -8.84 -6.92 30.40
CA PHE A 15 -8.29 -7.99 29.56
C PHE A 15 -9.06 -8.16 28.25
N ILE A 16 -10.39 -8.01 28.27
CA ILE A 16 -11.22 -8.08 27.05
C ILE A 16 -10.94 -6.87 26.13
N ILE A 17 -10.80 -5.67 26.68
CA ILE A 17 -10.46 -4.47 25.89
C ILE A 17 -9.05 -4.60 25.30
N LEU A 18 -8.06 -5.01 26.11
CA LEU A 18 -6.65 -5.17 25.69
C LEU A 18 -6.47 -6.28 24.65
N SER A 19 -7.23 -7.38 24.74
CA SER A 19 -7.17 -8.47 23.76
C SER A 19 -7.74 -8.05 22.39
N LYS A 20 -8.75 -7.16 22.37
CA LYS A 20 -9.37 -6.65 21.14
C LYS A 20 -8.49 -5.66 20.38
N SER A 21 -7.56 -4.99 21.06
CA SER A 21 -6.63 -3.99 20.47
C SER A 21 -5.62 -4.57 19.49
N ASN A 22 -5.40 -5.88 19.46
CA ASN A 22 -4.41 -6.52 18.60
C ASN A 22 -4.97 -7.00 17.24
N PHE A 23 -6.26 -6.77 16.96
CA PHE A 23 -6.81 -7.00 15.62
C PHE A 23 -6.51 -5.79 14.73
N LEU A 24 -5.22 -5.54 14.49
CA LEU A 24 -4.80 -4.75 13.34
C LEU A 24 -5.03 -5.64 12.12
N ALA A 25 -6.17 -5.47 11.47
CA ALA A 25 -6.35 -6.00 10.13
C ALA A 25 -5.30 -5.33 9.23
N GLU A 26 -4.21 -6.05 8.96
CA GLU A 26 -3.29 -5.74 7.87
C GLU A 26 -4.13 -5.79 6.60
N ALA A 27 -4.57 -4.62 6.12
CA ALA A 27 -5.23 -4.53 4.84
C ALA A 27 -4.20 -4.97 3.80
N GLN A 28 -4.34 -6.20 3.26
CA GLN A 28 -3.48 -6.69 2.20
C GLN A 28 -3.39 -5.62 1.12
N ASN A 29 -2.24 -4.96 1.06
CA ASN A 29 -1.95 -3.93 0.07
C ASN A 29 -1.56 -4.64 -1.22
N THR A 30 -2.52 -5.39 -1.77
CA THR A 30 -2.37 -6.07 -3.05
C THR A 30 -2.18 -4.99 -4.11
N ARG A 31 -0.93 -4.79 -4.53
CA ARG A 31 -0.62 -3.94 -5.68
C ARG A 31 -0.89 -4.75 -6.94
N ILE A 32 -1.76 -4.23 -7.79
CA ILE A 32 -2.14 -4.88 -9.05
C ILE A 32 -1.24 -4.29 -10.13
N SER A 33 -0.34 -5.10 -10.67
CA SER A 33 0.51 -4.69 -11.80
C SER A 33 -0.22 -4.91 -13.12
N VAL A 34 -0.29 -3.87 -13.93
CA VAL A 34 -0.87 -3.92 -15.29
C VAL A 34 0.27 -3.70 -16.28
N ASN A 35 0.55 -4.72 -17.09
CA ASN A 35 1.54 -4.60 -18.15
C ASN A 35 0.99 -3.78 -19.31
N VAL A 36 1.75 -2.76 -19.71
CA VAL A 36 1.44 -1.89 -20.83
C VAL A 36 2.60 -1.92 -21.81
N GLY A 37 2.32 -2.33 -23.04
CA GLY A 37 3.30 -2.27 -24.14
C GLY A 37 3.37 -0.86 -24.72
N VAL A 38 4.59 -0.39 -25.00
CA VAL A 38 4.82 0.89 -25.68
C VAL A 38 5.76 0.64 -26.87
N ILE A 39 5.33 1.03 -28.07
CA ILE A 39 6.16 0.92 -29.28
C ILE A 39 6.80 2.28 -29.52
N LEU A 40 8.13 2.32 -29.48
CA LEU A 40 8.93 3.54 -29.66
C LEU A 40 10.04 3.30 -30.67
N ASP A 41 10.25 4.28 -31.54
CA ASP A 41 11.38 4.32 -32.47
C ASP A 41 12.62 4.90 -31.79
N PHE A 42 13.42 4.04 -31.15
CA PHE A 42 14.62 4.45 -30.41
C PHE A 42 15.77 4.99 -31.27
N ASP A 43 15.64 5.05 -32.59
CA ASP A 43 16.63 5.69 -33.44
C ASP A 43 16.57 7.22 -33.33
N THR A 44 15.49 7.76 -32.75
CA THR A 44 15.33 9.19 -32.50
C THR A 44 15.60 9.58 -31.05
N TRP A 45 16.22 10.74 -30.85
CA TRP A 45 16.39 11.34 -29.52
C TRP A 45 15.05 11.56 -28.82
N THR A 46 14.03 11.97 -29.58
CA THR A 46 12.68 12.23 -29.07
C THR A 46 12.05 10.99 -28.46
N ALA A 47 12.23 9.81 -29.03
CA ALA A 47 11.69 8.57 -28.45
C ALA A 47 12.36 8.19 -27.13
N LYS A 48 13.69 8.34 -27.04
CA LYS A 48 14.43 8.12 -25.77
C LYS A 48 13.97 9.08 -24.69
N MET A 49 13.87 10.37 -25.03
CA MET A 49 13.34 11.40 -24.15
C MET A 49 11.89 11.10 -23.74
N GLY A 50 11.06 10.68 -24.69
CA GLY A 50 9.66 10.29 -24.45
C GLY A 50 9.56 9.15 -23.44
N LEU A 51 10.35 8.09 -23.59
CA LEU A 51 10.40 6.99 -22.61
C LEU A 51 10.79 7.48 -21.21
N SER A 52 11.82 8.32 -21.11
CA SER A 52 12.25 8.90 -19.84
C SER A 52 11.15 9.75 -19.21
N CYS A 53 10.47 10.58 -19.98
CA CYS A 53 9.33 11.39 -19.51
C CYS A 53 8.17 10.53 -19.01
N ILE A 54 7.83 9.44 -19.72
CA ILE A 54 6.79 8.51 -19.29
C ILE A 54 7.14 7.89 -17.93
N ASN A 55 8.37 7.41 -17.79
CA ASN A 55 8.84 6.82 -16.53
C ASN A 55 8.83 7.82 -15.37
N MET A 56 9.27 9.06 -15.59
CA MET A 56 9.23 10.11 -14.57
C MET A 56 7.79 10.48 -14.20
N ALA A 57 6.90 10.67 -15.18
CA ALA A 57 5.51 11.01 -14.92
C ALA A 57 4.79 9.91 -14.11
N LEU A 58 5.09 8.63 -14.39
CA LEU A 58 4.59 7.51 -13.61
C LEU A 58 5.11 7.52 -12.17
N ALA A 59 6.41 7.77 -11.98
CA ALA A 59 7.00 7.87 -10.65
C ALA A 59 6.36 9.00 -9.83
N ASP A 60 6.26 10.19 -10.40
CA ASP A 60 5.65 11.37 -9.75
C ASP A 60 4.18 11.14 -9.45
N PHE A 61 3.40 10.63 -10.41
CA PHE A 61 1.99 10.31 -10.23
C PHE A 61 1.79 9.36 -9.04
N TYR A 62 2.62 8.33 -8.93
CA TYR A 62 2.53 7.33 -7.89
C TYR A 62 3.08 7.76 -6.54
N ALA A 63 4.00 8.73 -6.52
CA ALA A 63 4.45 9.39 -5.29
C ALA A 63 3.34 10.30 -4.74
N SER A 64 2.66 11.07 -5.60
CA SER A 64 1.54 11.93 -5.19
C SER A 64 0.26 11.16 -4.86
N ASN A 65 0.05 9.98 -5.45
CA ASN A 65 -1.14 9.15 -5.27
C ASN A 65 -0.82 7.82 -4.60
N SER A 66 -0.24 7.87 -3.39
CA SER A 66 0.22 6.67 -2.65
C SER A 66 -0.89 5.63 -2.40
N HIS A 67 -2.14 6.07 -2.31
CA HIS A 67 -3.32 5.22 -2.13
C HIS A 67 -3.70 4.39 -3.36
N TYR A 68 -3.19 4.72 -4.55
CA TYR A 68 -3.47 3.95 -5.77
C TYR A 68 -2.72 2.63 -5.72
N LYS A 69 -3.48 1.53 -5.82
CA LYS A 69 -2.92 0.17 -5.76
C LYS A 69 -2.54 -0.38 -7.13
N THR A 70 -3.12 0.15 -8.20
CA THR A 70 -2.79 -0.23 -9.58
C THR A 70 -1.49 0.41 -10.01
N ARG A 71 -0.54 -0.40 -10.51
CA ARG A 71 0.77 0.04 -11.00
C ARG A 71 0.90 -0.33 -12.47
N LEU A 72 1.09 0.66 -13.34
CA LEU A 72 1.42 0.42 -14.74
C LEU A 72 2.89 0.02 -14.82
N LEU A 73 3.16 -1.13 -15.43
CA LEU A 73 4.49 -1.60 -15.72
C LEU A 73 4.69 -1.47 -17.23
N LEU A 74 5.67 -0.66 -17.64
CA LEU A 74 6.04 -0.56 -19.04
C LEU A 74 6.89 -1.78 -19.42
N SER A 75 6.43 -2.50 -20.44
CA SER A 75 7.21 -3.51 -21.12
C SER A 75 7.68 -2.94 -22.46
N SER A 76 9.00 -2.82 -22.63
CA SER A 76 9.69 -2.44 -23.87
C SER A 76 10.08 -3.66 -24.69
#